data_AF-A0A2H1KHT4-F1
#
_entry.id   AF-A0A2H1KHT4-F1
#
_cell.length_a   1.000
_cell.length_b   1.000
_cell.length_c   1.000
_cell.angle_alpha   90.00
_cell.angle_beta   90.00
_cell.angle_gamma   90.00
#
_symmetry.space_group_name_H-M   'P 1'
#
loop_
_entity.id
_entity.type
_entity.pdbx_description
1 polymer ?
#
loop_
_entity_poly.entity_id
_entity_poly.type
_entity_poly.pdbx_seq_one_letter_code
_entity_poly.pdbx_strand_id
1 'polypeptide(L)' 'MDADPQLHTLVSEEMSRQRQTLEMIASENFAPVSVLQAQGSILTNKYSEGYPALPVSECVDPGR' A
#
# COMPACT_ATOMS: atom_id res chain seq x y z
N MET A 1 -6.03 -17.54 -6.77
CA MET A 1 -6.75 -16.39 -6.17
C MET A 1 -8.06 -16.94 -5.62
N ASP A 2 -7.92 -17.87 -4.68
CA ASP A 2 -9.01 -18.83 -4.42
C ASP A 2 -9.86 -18.40 -3.22
N ALA A 3 -9.34 -17.47 -2.43
CA ALA A 3 -10.05 -16.87 -1.30
C ALA A 3 -11.20 -15.95 -1.75
N ASP A 4 -11.01 -15.21 -2.85
CA ASP A 4 -12.04 -14.34 -3.45
C ASP A 4 -11.87 -14.22 -4.98
N PRO A 5 -12.52 -15.11 -5.76
CA PRO A 5 -12.45 -15.09 -7.22
C PRO A 5 -13.10 -13.85 -7.84
N GLN A 6 -14.13 -13.28 -7.21
CA GLN A 6 -14.83 -12.11 -7.76
C GLN A 6 -13.93 -10.88 -7.72
N LEU A 7 -13.28 -10.65 -6.57
CA LEU A 7 -12.31 -9.56 -6.44
C LEU A 7 -11.12 -9.73 -7.40
N HIS A 8 -10.66 -10.97 -7.60
CA HIS A 8 -9.59 -11.26 -8.55
C HIS A 8 -9.91 -10.82 -9.98
N THR A 9 -11.11 -11.15 -10.44
CA THR A 9 -11.59 -10.78 -11.77
C THR A 9 -11.58 -9.26 -11.92
N LEU A 10 -12.15 -8.53 -10.97
CA LEU A 10 -12.21 -7.07 -10.99
C LEU A 10 -10.80 -6.42 -11.04
N VAL A 11 -9.86 -6.92 -10.24
CA VAL A 11 -8.46 -6.42 -10.28
C VAL A 11 -7.80 -6.69 -11.63
N SER A 12 -8.09 -7.84 -12.24
CA SER A 12 -7.52 -8.22 -13.54
C SER A 12 -8.10 -7.40 -14.70
N GLU A 13 -9.38 -7.06 -14.61
CA GLU A 13 -10.05 -6.15 -15.54
C GLU A 13 -9.47 -4.73 -15.44
N GLU A 14 -9.27 -4.21 -14.23
CA GLU A 14 -8.67 -2.88 -14.02
C GLU A 14 -7.21 -2.82 -14.51
N MET A 15 -6.44 -3.88 -14.27
CA MET A 15 -5.08 -4.00 -14.82
C MET A 15 -5.09 -3.95 -16.36
N SER A 16 -6.09 -4.56 -16.99
CA SER A 16 -6.26 -4.52 -18.44
C SER A 16 -6.65 -3.12 -18.92
N ARG A 17 -7.57 -2.44 -18.20
CA ARG A 17 -7.98 -1.05 -18.47
C ARG A 17 -6.78 -0.10 -18.45
N GLN A 18 -5.97 -0.14 -17.39
CA GLN A 18 -4.80 0.73 -17.24
C GLN A 18 -3.75 0.50 -18.35
N ARG A 19 -3.58 -0.74 -18.82
CA ARG A 19 -2.65 -1.08 -19.91
C ARG A 19 -3.13 -0.61 -21.29
N GLN A 20 -4.43 -0.52 -21.49
CA GLN A 20 -5.05 -0.17 -22.76
C GLN A 20 -5.41 1.31 -22.87
N THR A 21 -5.32 2.05 -21.77
CA THR A 21 -5.66 3.49 -21.69
C THR A 21 -4.40 4.33 -21.66
N LEU A 22 -4.38 5.42 -22.42
CA LEU A 22 -3.35 6.45 -22.25
C LEU A 22 -3.73 7.35 -21.07
N GLU A 23 -3.07 7.15 -19.94
CA GLU A 23 -3.32 7.97 -18.74
C GLU A 23 -2.68 9.36 -18.91
N MET A 24 -3.52 10.40 -18.91
CA MET A 24 -3.12 11.80 -19.12
C MET A 24 -3.30 12.68 -17.88
N ILE A 25 -3.66 12.08 -16.75
CA ILE A 25 -3.84 12.79 -15.48
C ILE A 25 -2.46 12.97 -14.85
N ALA A 26 -1.99 14.23 -14.76
CA ALA A 26 -0.63 14.54 -14.35
C ALA A 26 -0.24 14.07 -12.93
N SER A 27 -1.23 13.88 -12.05
CA SER A 27 -1.01 13.38 -10.69
C SER A 27 -1.00 11.87 -10.56
N GLU A 28 -1.41 11.13 -11.60
CA GLU A 28 -1.44 9.66 -11.59
C GLU A 28 -0.12 9.08 -12.09
N ASN A 29 0.23 7.91 -11.55
CA ASN A 29 1.48 7.24 -11.88
C ASN A 29 1.40 5.73 -11.57
N PHE A 30 2.33 4.95 -12.14
CA PHE A 30 2.45 3.51 -11.89
C PHE A 30 3.58 3.24 -10.90
N ALA A 31 3.24 2.66 -9.74
CA ALA A 31 4.23 2.27 -8.75
C ALA A 31 5.10 1.08 -9.24
N PRO A 32 6.42 1.05 -8.94
CA PRO A 32 7.25 -0.12 -9.21
C PRO A 32 6.75 -1.37 -8.48
N VAL A 33 6.98 -2.55 -9.07
CA VAL A 33 6.57 -3.85 -8.48
C VAL A 33 7.15 -4.05 -7.08
N SER A 34 8.38 -3.59 -6.82
CA SER A 34 9.02 -3.69 -5.51
C SER A 34 8.26 -2.93 -4.42
N VAL A 35 7.66 -1.78 -4.74
CA VAL A 35 6.83 -1.01 -3.80
C VAL A 35 5.53 -1.77 -3.49
N LEU A 36 4.88 -2.35 -4.50
CA LEU A 36 3.66 -3.15 -4.31
C LEU A 36 3.92 -4.41 -3.49
N GLN A 37 5.06 -5.07 -3.71
CA GLN A 37 5.47 -6.24 -2.92
C GLN A 37 5.72 -5.88 -1.45
N ALA A 38 6.38 -4.74 -1.18
CA ALA A 38 6.59 -4.26 0.17
C ALA A 38 5.26 -3.94 0.88
N GLN A 39 4.30 -3.33 0.17
CA GLN A 39 2.97 -3.03 0.69
C GLN A 39 2.19 -4.29 1.10
N GLY A 40 2.34 -5.40 0.36
CA GLY A 40 1.73 -6.70 0.69
C GLY A 40 2.53 -7.57 1.66
N SER A 41 3.58 -7.03 2.30
CA SER A 41 4.46 -7.81 3.17
C SER A 41 3.89 -7.99 4.58
N ILE A 42 4.56 -8.83 5.38
CA ILE A 42 4.22 -9.10 6.79
C ILE A 42 4.28 -7.85 7.69
N LEU A 43 4.84 -6.74 7.20
CA LEU A 43 4.92 -5.48 7.94
C LEU A 43 3.54 -4.93 8.31
N THR A 44 2.50 -5.25 7.53
CA THR A 44 1.11 -4.86 7.82
C THR A 44 0.56 -5.47 9.11
N ASN A 45 1.16 -6.56 9.60
CA ASN A 45 0.73 -7.20 10.84
C ASN A 45 1.29 -6.51 12.09
N LYS A 46 2.26 -5.61 11.93
CA LYS A 46 2.97 -5.01 13.06
C LYS A 46 2.34 -3.68 13.46
N TYR A 47 1.98 -3.60 14.73
CA TYR A 47 1.71 -2.33 15.39
C TYR A 47 3.01 -1.73 15.93
N SER A 48 3.35 -0.51 15.50
CA SER A 48 4.61 0.20 15.81
C SER A 48 4.35 1.68 16.09
N GLU A 49 3.62 1.99 17.16
CA GLU A 49 3.51 3.36 17.65
C GLU A 49 4.86 3.92 18.10
N GLY A 50 4.97 5.25 18.08
CA GLY A 50 6.17 5.96 18.50
C GLY A 50 7.21 6.11 17.40
N TYR A 51 8.45 6.37 17.79
CA TYR A 51 9.56 6.60 16.88
C TYR A 51 10.59 5.48 16.96
N PRO A 52 11.37 5.23 15.88
CA PRO A 52 12.48 4.30 15.94
C PRO A 52 13.41 4.58 17.13
N ALA A 53 13.77 3.53 17.86
CA ALA A 53 14.60 3.57 19.06
C ALA A 53 14.04 4.33 20.28
N LEU A 54 12.79 4.84 20.22
CA LEU A 54 12.11 5.43 21.36
C LEU A 54 10.97 4.50 21.83
N PRO A 55 10.88 4.19 23.13
CA PRO A 55 9.76 3.44 23.66
C PRO A 55 8.47 4.25 23.54
N VAL A 56 7.35 3.56 23.33
CA VAL A 56 6.02 4.18 23.17
C VAL A 56 5.67 5.09 24.36
N SER A 57 6.10 4.73 25.57
CA SER A 57 5.89 5.52 26.79
C SER A 57 6.56 6.90 26.78
N GLU A 58 7.60 7.08 25.97
CA GLU A 58 8.36 8.33 25.87
C GLU A 58 7.96 9.16 24.64
N CYS A 59 7.00 8.68 23.84
CA CYS A 59 6.38 9.45 22.77
C CYS A 59 5.32 10.40 23.35
N VAL A 60 5.75 11.27 24.28
CA VAL A 60 4.94 12.35 24.81
C VAL A 60 5.17 13.58 23.94
N ASP A 61 4.08 14.14 23.42
CA ASP A 61 4.06 15.35 22.61
C ASP A 61 4.85 16.47 23.31
N PRO A 62 6.01 16.93 22.79
CA PRO A 62 6.88 17.88 23.49
C PRO A 62 6.31 19.31 23.54
N GLY A 63 5.03 19.50 23.18
CA GLY A 63 4.35 20.79 23.07
C GLY A 63 3.06 20.92 23.90
N ARG A 64 2.78 20.00 24.84
CA ARG A 64 1.67 20.12 25.79
C ARG A 64 2.14 20.02 27.24
#